data_AF-A0A101XRR6-F1
#
_entry.id   AF-A0A101XRR6-F1
#
_cell.length_a   1.000
_cell.length_b   1.000
_cell.length_c   1.000
_cell.angle_alpha   90.00
_cell.angle_beta   90.00
_cell.angle_gamma   90.00
#
_symmetry.space_group_name_H-M   'P 1'
#
loop_
_entity.id
_entity.type
_entity.pdbx_description
1 polymer ?
#
loop_
_entity_poly.entity_id
_entity_poly.type
_entity_poly.pdbx_seq_one_letter_code
_entity_poly.pdbx_strand_id
1 'polypeptide(L)'
;MKRSLPFGYKREPRLMFSVLSLILAIALVIFLIANTIFALNPFQTGNPLMSEVTVGERVIGDWQYNGENQQGQLVFYNGYQSVIMPGNSKTFAADGEYVNIISHTHDTLTYETALNSELINIKSIAAVLLLFLLLIMMPFVINRYNRKTRQRSASTKRRKNNSSHFHAIRHRRSR
;
A
#
# COMPACT_ATOMS: atom_id res chain seq x y z
N MET A 1 -13.10 -56.86 16.10
CA MET A 1 -12.61 -56.16 14.89
C MET A 1 -13.02 -54.69 14.95
N LYS A 2 -12.11 -53.77 15.30
CA LYS A 2 -12.37 -52.31 15.31
C LYS A 2 -11.88 -51.71 13.99
N ARG A 3 -12.79 -51.16 13.18
CA ARG A 3 -12.47 -50.38 11.97
C ARG A 3 -12.26 -48.92 12.40
N SER A 4 -11.02 -48.44 12.37
CA SER A 4 -10.70 -47.02 12.52
C SER A 4 -10.95 -46.31 11.18
N LEU A 5 -11.90 -45.37 11.14
CA LEU A 5 -12.10 -44.46 10.01
C LEU A 5 -11.05 -43.34 10.06
N PRO A 6 -10.30 -43.06 8.99
CA PRO A 6 -9.43 -41.89 8.95
C PRO A 6 -10.26 -40.68 8.52
N PHE A 7 -10.71 -39.87 9.49
CA PHE A 7 -11.21 -38.52 9.24
C PHE A 7 -10.03 -37.61 8.85
N GLY A 8 -9.59 -37.74 7.60
CA GLY A 8 -8.63 -36.82 7.00
C GLY A 8 -9.36 -35.57 6.56
N TYR A 9 -9.45 -34.56 7.43
CA TYR A 9 -9.84 -33.20 7.06
C TYR A 9 -8.80 -32.62 6.10
N LYS A 10 -8.96 -32.89 4.80
CA LYS A 10 -8.31 -32.11 3.74
C LYS A 10 -8.97 -30.73 3.75
N ARG A 11 -8.48 -29.80 4.57
CA ARG A 11 -8.91 -28.40 4.54
C ARG A 11 -8.71 -27.89 3.11
N GLU A 12 -9.82 -27.66 2.43
CA GLU A 12 -9.86 -27.38 1.01
C GLU A 12 -9.20 -26.03 0.72
N PRO A 13 -8.32 -25.92 -0.29
CA PRO A 13 -7.71 -24.64 -0.69
C PRO A 13 -8.74 -23.57 -1.09
N ARG A 14 -10.00 -23.96 -1.29
CA ARG A 14 -11.14 -23.08 -1.58
C ARG A 14 -11.42 -22.07 -0.46
N LEU A 15 -11.24 -22.46 0.80
CA LEU A 15 -11.45 -21.53 1.93
C LEU A 15 -10.37 -20.45 1.97
N MET A 16 -9.12 -20.79 1.65
CA MET A 16 -8.04 -19.78 1.58
C MET A 16 -8.25 -18.80 0.42
N PHE A 17 -8.72 -19.28 -0.74
CA PHE A 17 -9.08 -18.41 -1.86
C PHE A 17 -10.26 -17.48 -1.52
N SER A 18 -11.26 -17.98 -0.81
CA SER A 18 -12.41 -17.18 -0.38
C SER A 18 -12.03 -16.11 0.65
N VAL A 19 -11.14 -16.43 1.59
CA VAL A 19 -10.64 -15.44 2.56
C VAL A 19 -9.75 -14.40 1.86
N LEU A 20 -8.92 -14.82 0.91
CA LEU A 20 -8.06 -13.90 0.16
C LEU A 20 -8.87 -12.94 -0.73
N SER A 21 -9.93 -13.42 -1.40
CA SER A 21 -10.79 -12.55 -2.20
C SER A 21 -11.60 -11.58 -1.34
N LEU A 22 -12.00 -12.01 -0.14
CA LEU A 22 -12.68 -11.14 0.82
C LEU A 22 -11.76 -10.01 1.29
N ILE A 23 -10.51 -10.32 1.64
CA ILE A 23 -9.52 -9.31 2.03
C ILE A 23 -9.26 -8.33 0.89
N LEU A 24 -9.14 -8.82 -0.35
CA LEU A 24 -8.93 -7.98 -1.53
C LEU A 24 -10.14 -7.05 -1.77
N ALA A 25 -11.36 -7.57 -1.66
CA ALA A 25 -12.58 -6.77 -1.79
C ALA A 25 -12.66 -5.68 -0.71
N ILE A 26 -12.34 -6.02 0.54
CA ILE A 26 -12.31 -5.05 1.65
C ILE A 26 -11.28 -3.96 1.40
N ALA A 27 -10.07 -4.31 0.97
CA ALA A 27 -9.02 -3.33 0.66
C ALA A 27 -9.44 -2.39 -0.49
N LEU A 28 -10.12 -2.92 -1.50
CA LEU A 28 -10.59 -2.16 -2.66
C LEU A 28 -11.73 -1.20 -2.26
N VAL A 29 -12.63 -1.64 -1.36
CA VAL A 29 -13.68 -0.80 -0.79
C VAL A 29 -13.09 0.32 0.08
N ILE A 30 -12.11 0.02 0.95
CA ILE A 30 -11.43 1.05 1.76
C ILE A 30 -10.74 2.08 0.85
N PHE A 31 -10.09 1.63 -0.22
CA PHE A 31 -9.46 2.52 -1.21
C PHE A 31 -10.48 3.42 -1.93
N LEU A 32 -11.64 2.87 -2.31
CA LEU A 32 -12.73 3.62 -2.94
C LEU A 32 -13.36 4.64 -1.98
N ILE A 33 -13.58 4.26 -0.72
CA ILE A 33 -14.13 5.14 0.32
C ILE A 33 -13.14 6.26 0.63
N ALA A 34 -11.86 5.96 0.77
CA ALA A 34 -10.84 6.99 0.96
C ALA A 34 -10.87 7.99 -0.20
N ASN A 35 -10.86 7.51 -1.45
CA ASN A 35 -10.93 8.39 -2.63
C ASN A 35 -12.21 9.23 -2.70
N THR A 36 -13.37 8.66 -2.38
CA THR A 36 -14.65 9.39 -2.43
C THR A 36 -14.80 10.38 -1.27
N ILE A 37 -14.32 10.07 -0.07
CA ILE A 37 -14.31 11.03 1.05
C ILE A 37 -13.38 12.21 0.74
N PHE A 38 -12.22 11.96 0.12
CA PHE A 38 -11.35 13.04 -0.38
C PHE A 38 -12.01 13.87 -1.49
N ALA A 39 -12.86 13.28 -2.32
CA ALA A 39 -13.54 13.99 -3.42
C ALA A 39 -14.81 14.77 -3.01
N LEU A 40 -15.45 14.40 -1.90
CA LEU A 40 -16.76 14.93 -1.49
C LEU A 40 -16.71 15.99 -0.39
N ASN A 41 -15.53 16.48 0.00
CA ASN A 41 -15.40 17.53 1.00
C ASN A 41 -15.26 18.91 0.31
N PRO A 42 -16.35 19.69 0.15
CA PRO A 42 -16.35 20.92 -0.64
C PRO A 42 -15.59 22.08 0.01
N PHE A 43 -15.09 21.92 1.24
CA PHE A 43 -14.29 22.91 1.96
C PHE A 43 -12.79 22.61 1.98
N GLN A 44 -12.38 21.50 1.35
CA GLN A 44 -10.99 21.25 1.02
C GLN A 44 -10.86 21.45 -0.47
N THR A 45 -10.18 22.53 -0.88
CA THR A 45 -9.61 22.64 -2.22
C THR A 45 -9.01 21.28 -2.57
N GLY A 46 -9.44 20.69 -3.70
CA GLY A 46 -9.17 19.29 -4.06
C GLY A 46 -7.68 18.91 -4.20
N ASN A 47 -6.77 19.81 -3.83
CA ASN A 47 -5.36 19.56 -3.63
C ASN A 47 -5.06 19.45 -2.12
N PRO A 48 -4.77 18.26 -1.57
CA PRO A 48 -4.44 18.07 -0.15
C PRO A 48 -3.15 18.78 0.29
N LEU A 49 -2.42 19.39 -0.65
CA LEU A 49 -1.21 20.17 -0.39
C LEU A 49 -1.48 21.66 -0.23
N MET A 50 -2.68 22.11 -0.59
CA MET A 50 -3.08 23.49 -0.47
C MET A 50 -3.53 23.78 0.96
N SER A 51 -3.02 24.86 1.53
CA SER A 51 -3.34 25.34 2.86
C SER A 51 -3.62 26.83 2.82
N GLU A 52 -4.58 27.26 3.63
CA GLU A 52 -4.90 28.66 3.84
C GLU A 52 -4.61 29.02 5.29
N VAL A 53 -3.94 30.15 5.50
CA VAL A 53 -3.52 30.65 6.81
C VAL A 53 -3.81 32.13 6.92
N THR A 54 -3.99 32.59 8.14
CA THR A 54 -4.24 33.98 8.53
C THR A 54 -3.01 34.61 9.18
N VAL A 55 -3.07 35.91 9.46
CA VAL A 55 -1.99 36.62 10.16
C VAL A 55 -1.73 36.00 11.54
N GLY A 56 -0.47 35.70 11.82
CA GLY A 56 0.01 35.04 13.04
C GLY A 56 0.02 33.51 12.96
N GLU A 57 -0.52 32.92 11.89
CA GLU A 57 -0.48 31.47 11.70
C GLU A 57 0.79 31.02 11.00
N ARG A 58 1.21 29.80 11.34
CA ARG A 58 2.42 29.16 10.84
C ARG A 58 2.26 28.72 9.38
N VAL A 59 3.28 28.98 8.57
CA VAL A 59 3.34 28.66 7.14
C VAL A 59 4.32 27.51 6.89
N ILE A 60 5.58 27.69 7.33
CA ILE A 60 6.69 26.73 7.14
C ILE A 60 7.54 26.74 8.40
N GLY A 61 7.89 25.57 8.95
CA GLY A 61 8.76 25.50 10.13
C GLY A 61 8.25 26.40 11.26
N ASP A 62 9.06 27.36 11.70
CA ASP A 62 8.66 28.37 12.70
C ASP A 62 8.22 29.72 12.10
N TRP A 63 8.16 29.84 10.77
CA TRP A 63 7.74 31.03 10.07
C TRP A 63 6.22 31.16 10.06
N GLN A 64 5.76 32.35 10.40
CA GLN A 64 4.36 32.76 10.46
C GLN A 64 4.09 33.85 9.43
N TYR A 65 2.86 33.88 8.93
CA TYR A 65 2.40 34.94 8.05
C TYR A 65 2.14 36.21 8.86
N ASN A 66 2.68 37.35 8.45
CA ASN A 66 2.56 38.63 9.15
C ASN A 66 1.81 39.69 8.33
N GLY A 67 1.01 39.26 7.34
CA GLY A 67 0.24 40.15 6.48
C GLY A 67 1.06 40.78 5.34
N GLU A 68 0.48 41.81 4.74
CA GLU A 68 1.12 42.62 3.71
C GLU A 68 1.70 43.92 4.30
N ASN A 69 2.87 44.33 3.80
CA ASN A 69 3.40 45.66 4.11
C ASN A 69 2.65 46.77 3.34
N GLN A 70 3.05 48.02 3.56
CA GLN A 70 2.45 49.19 2.88
C GLN A 70 2.60 49.17 1.35
N GLN A 71 3.52 48.35 0.82
CA GLN A 71 3.77 48.16 -0.60
C GLN A 71 3.02 46.93 -1.18
N GLY A 72 2.17 46.26 -0.39
CA GLY A 72 1.44 45.06 -0.80
C GLY A 72 2.31 43.81 -0.90
N GLN A 73 3.47 43.81 -0.24
CA GLN A 73 4.39 42.68 -0.25
C GLN A 73 4.18 41.82 0.99
N LEU A 74 4.22 40.51 0.79
CA LEU A 74 4.02 39.54 1.87
C LEU A 74 5.16 39.57 2.87
N VAL A 75 4.81 39.55 4.15
CA VAL A 75 5.76 39.58 5.26
C VAL A 75 5.65 38.29 6.05
N PHE A 76 6.80 37.70 6.38
CA PHE A 76 6.91 36.49 7.19
C PHE A 76 7.76 36.76 8.42
N TYR A 77 7.42 36.14 9.54
CA TYR A 77 8.09 36.35 10.83
C TYR A 77 8.30 35.03 11.57
N ASN A 78 9.47 34.81 12.18
CA ASN A 78 9.78 33.56 12.88
C ASN A 78 10.10 33.74 14.38
N GLY A 79 9.76 34.88 14.97
CA GLY A 79 10.12 35.19 16.37
C GLY A 79 11.44 35.96 16.52
N TYR A 80 12.36 35.86 15.55
CA TYR A 80 13.69 36.48 15.62
C TYR A 80 13.92 37.49 14.51
N GLN A 81 13.34 37.25 13.33
CA GLN A 81 13.51 38.09 12.15
C GLN A 81 12.23 38.15 11.33
N SER A 82 12.10 39.24 10.57
CA SER A 82 11.04 39.45 9.59
C SER A 82 11.65 39.48 8.20
N VAL A 83 11.04 38.74 7.27
CA VAL A 83 11.45 38.70 5.86
C VAL A 83 10.30 39.20 5.01
N ILE A 84 10.61 40.13 4.11
CA ILE A 84 9.67 40.66 3.13
C ILE A 84 9.91 39.92 1.84
N MET A 85 8.87 39.30 1.31
CA MET A 85 8.92 38.61 0.04
C MET A 85 8.93 39.63 -1.11
N PRO A 86 9.83 39.48 -2.10
CA PRO A 86 9.80 40.33 -3.28
C PRO A 86 8.45 40.21 -3.99
N GLY A 87 7.86 41.33 -4.43
CA GLY A 87 6.50 41.34 -5.00
C GLY A 87 6.30 40.49 -6.26
N ASN A 88 7.37 40.08 -6.95
CA ASN A 88 7.32 39.18 -8.11
C ASN A 88 7.58 37.71 -7.76
N SER A 89 7.91 37.40 -6.51
CA SER A 89 8.17 36.02 -6.09
C SER A 89 6.84 35.28 -5.96
N LYS A 90 6.86 33.99 -6.24
CA LYS A 90 5.74 33.06 -5.97
C LYS A 90 6.12 31.95 -5.01
N THR A 91 7.34 31.97 -4.51
CA THR A 91 7.86 30.91 -3.65
C THR A 91 8.53 31.54 -2.45
N PHE A 92 8.16 31.06 -1.27
CA PHE A 92 8.82 31.38 -0.02
C PHE A 92 9.55 30.13 0.47
N ALA A 93 10.84 30.26 0.72
CA ALA A 93 11.70 29.16 1.15
C ALA A 93 12.43 29.55 2.43
N ALA A 94 12.34 28.69 3.45
CA ALA A 94 12.94 28.91 4.74
C ALA A 94 13.21 27.58 5.46
N ASP A 95 14.28 27.52 6.25
CA ASP A 95 14.67 26.35 7.07
C ASP A 95 14.77 25.02 6.29
N GLY A 96 15.12 25.09 5.00
CA GLY A 96 15.25 23.92 4.12
C GLY A 96 13.94 23.44 3.50
N GLU A 97 12.82 24.09 3.81
CA GLU A 97 11.50 23.83 3.25
C GLU A 97 11.06 25.00 2.36
N TYR A 98 10.08 24.77 1.48
CA TYR A 98 9.52 25.83 0.64
C TYR A 98 8.03 25.62 0.37
N VAL A 99 7.33 26.74 0.19
CA VAL A 99 5.92 26.78 -0.21
C VAL A 99 5.77 27.65 -1.44
N ASN A 100 4.81 27.28 -2.27
CA ASN A 100 4.41 28.07 -3.42
C ASN A 100 3.15 28.84 -3.07
N ILE A 101 3.21 30.16 -3.21
CA ILE A 101 2.10 31.07 -2.94
C ILE A 101 1.18 31.10 -4.16
N ILE A 102 -0.10 30.86 -3.90
CA ILE A 102 -1.13 30.76 -4.93
C ILE A 102 -1.91 32.05 -5.01
N SER A 103 -2.37 32.51 -3.84
CA SER A 103 -3.11 33.74 -3.67
C SER A 103 -2.85 34.29 -2.29
N HIS A 104 -2.98 35.60 -2.16
CA HIS A 104 -2.93 36.27 -0.87
C HIS A 104 -3.92 37.43 -0.87
N THR A 105 -4.33 37.79 0.34
CA THR A 105 -5.02 39.03 0.66
C THR A 105 -4.26 39.69 1.81
N HIS A 106 -4.74 40.87 2.23
CA HIS A 106 -4.14 41.59 3.36
C HIS A 106 -3.99 40.70 4.61
N ASP A 107 -4.98 39.82 4.86
CA ASP A 107 -5.07 39.05 6.10
C ASP A 107 -4.91 37.53 5.90
N THR A 108 -5.04 37.05 4.66
CA THR A 108 -4.98 35.61 4.36
C THR A 108 -3.93 35.27 3.31
N LEU A 109 -3.37 34.07 3.44
CA LEU A 109 -2.39 33.52 2.52
C LEU A 109 -2.80 32.10 2.15
N THR A 110 -2.94 31.84 0.85
CA THR A 110 -3.14 30.50 0.31
C THR A 110 -1.85 30.03 -0.34
N TYR A 111 -1.35 28.89 0.11
CA TYR A 111 -0.11 28.31 -0.40
C TYR A 111 -0.25 26.81 -0.62
N GLU A 112 0.60 26.30 -1.49
CA GLU A 112 0.83 24.87 -1.66
C GLU A 112 2.15 24.49 -1.00
N THR A 113 2.06 23.54 -0.07
CA THR A 113 3.24 22.90 0.49
C THR A 113 3.86 22.08 -0.62
N ALA A 114 5.12 22.34 -0.94
CA ALA A 114 5.82 21.44 -1.84
C ALA A 114 5.91 20.09 -1.13
N LEU A 115 5.39 19.04 -1.77
CA LEU A 115 5.75 17.69 -1.36
C LEU A 115 7.27 17.62 -1.49
N ASN A 116 7.96 17.63 -0.35
CA ASN A 116 9.30 17.11 -0.28
C ASN A 116 9.20 15.71 -0.88
N SER A 117 9.71 15.57 -2.10
CA SER A 117 9.68 14.36 -2.94
C SER A 117 10.29 13.14 -2.25
N GLU A 118 10.82 13.33 -1.04
CA GLU A 118 11.34 12.33 -0.14
C GLU A 118 10.26 11.45 0.53
N LEU A 119 9.04 11.95 0.72
CA LEU A 119 7.98 11.18 1.42
C LEU A 119 7.41 10.03 0.60
N ILE A 120 7.47 10.10 -0.74
CA ILE A 120 7.07 9.01 -1.64
C ILE A 120 8.33 8.47 -2.31
N ASN A 121 9.16 7.80 -1.50
CA ASN A 121 10.33 7.12 -2.02
C ASN A 121 9.86 6.06 -3.04
N ILE A 122 10.27 6.14 -4.31
CA ILE A 122 9.88 5.18 -5.37
C ILE A 122 10.13 3.73 -4.93
N LYS A 123 11.09 3.51 -4.01
CA LYS A 123 11.37 2.24 -3.35
C LYS A 123 10.17 1.69 -2.54
N SER A 124 9.39 2.52 -1.87
CA SER A 124 8.21 2.10 -1.10
C SER A 124 7.07 1.66 -2.02
N ILE A 125 6.81 2.40 -3.12
CA ILE A 125 5.86 1.99 -4.16
C ILE A 125 6.29 0.65 -4.79
N ALA A 126 7.58 0.53 -5.15
CA ALA A 126 8.13 -0.70 -5.71
C ALA A 126 8.02 -1.87 -4.72
N ALA A 127 8.26 -1.65 -3.43
CA ALA A 127 8.14 -2.68 -2.40
C ALA A 127 6.69 -3.16 -2.22
N VAL A 128 5.72 -2.25 -2.25
CA VAL A 128 4.29 -2.59 -2.17
C VAL A 128 3.86 -3.41 -3.39
N LEU A 129 4.27 -2.99 -4.60
CA LEU A 129 3.98 -3.74 -5.83
C LEU A 129 4.60 -5.14 -5.82
N LEU A 130 5.84 -5.27 -5.34
CA LEU A 130 6.55 -6.54 -5.26
C LEU A 130 5.91 -7.48 -4.22
N LEU A 131 5.47 -6.94 -3.07
CA LEU A 131 4.72 -7.69 -2.06
C LEU A 131 3.38 -8.21 -2.64
N PHE A 132 2.67 -7.37 -3.40
CA PHE A 132 1.41 -7.73 -4.05
C PHE A 132 1.61 -8.86 -5.07
N LEU A 133 2.67 -8.76 -5.88
CA LEU A 133 3.00 -9.75 -6.89
C LEU A 133 3.41 -11.09 -6.25
N LEU A 134 4.16 -11.04 -5.15
CA LEU A 134 4.50 -12.23 -4.36
C LEU A 134 3.25 -12.89 -3.78
N LEU A 135 2.32 -12.12 -3.21
CA LEU A 135 1.08 -12.64 -2.64
C LEU A 135 0.18 -13.31 -3.70
N ILE A 136 0.11 -12.75 -4.90
CA ILE A 136 -0.64 -13.35 -6.02
C ILE A 136 0.04 -14.63 -6.52
N MET A 137 1.37 -14.67 -6.59
CA MET A 137 2.13 -15.81 -7.11
C MET A 137 2.28 -16.96 -6.11
N MET A 138 2.27 -16.66 -4.80
CA MET A 138 2.38 -17.62 -3.69
C MET A 138 1.44 -18.84 -3.83
N PRO A 139 0.11 -18.68 -4.07
CA PRO A 139 -0.79 -19.81 -4.22
C PRO A 139 -0.51 -20.64 -5.48
N PHE A 140 -0.05 -20.03 -6.58
CA PHE A 140 0.32 -20.77 -7.79
C PHE A 140 1.56 -21.63 -7.58
N VAL A 141 2.59 -21.09 -6.90
CA VAL A 141 3.82 -21.82 -6.58
C VAL A 141 3.53 -22.98 -5.65
N ILE A 142 2.77 -22.76 -4.57
CA ILE A 142 2.39 -23.82 -3.62
C ILE A 142 1.58 -24.91 -4.31
N ASN A 143 0.62 -24.54 -5.16
CA ASN A 143 -0.20 -25.51 -5.88
C ASN A 143 0.63 -26.33 -6.89
N ARG A 144 1.59 -25.69 -7.57
CA ARG A 144 2.53 -26.38 -8.48
C ARG A 144 3.44 -27.34 -7.72
N TYR A 145 3.92 -26.96 -6.55
CA TYR A 145 4.78 -27.81 -5.71
C TYR A 145 4.01 -29.04 -5.20
N ASN A 146 2.77 -28.85 -4.72
CA ASN A 146 1.90 -29.93 -4.25
C ASN A 146 1.47 -30.91 -5.36
N ARG A 147 1.33 -30.44 -6.61
CA ARG A 147 1.06 -31.35 -7.75
C ARG A 147 2.23 -32.26 -8.06
N LYS A 148 3.47 -31.75 -8.02
CA LYS A 148 4.68 -32.55 -8.26
C LYS A 148 4.91 -33.63 -7.21
N THR A 149 4.68 -33.31 -5.93
CA THR A 149 4.82 -34.30 -4.84
C THR A 149 3.75 -35.39 -4.92
N ARG A 150 2.50 -35.06 -5.26
CA ARG A 150 1.44 -36.07 -5.46
C ARG A 150 1.73 -37.04 -6.60
N GLN A 151 2.32 -36.59 -7.71
CA GLN A 151 2.69 -37.47 -8.82
C GLN A 151 3.80 -38.48 -8.45
N ARG A 152 4.79 -38.06 -7.65
CA ARG A 152 5.88 -38.95 -7.18
C ARG A 152 5.39 -40.03 -6.21
N SER A 153 4.41 -39.71 -5.37
CA SER A 153 3.81 -40.69 -4.45
C SER A 153 2.89 -41.69 -5.17
N ALA A 154 2.25 -41.28 -6.27
CA ALA A 154 1.42 -42.18 -7.07
C ALA A 154 2.26 -43.19 -7.87
N SER A 155 3.42 -42.78 -8.42
CA SER A 155 4.30 -43.67 -9.19
C SER A 155 4.98 -44.74 -8.33
N THR A 156 5.42 -44.39 -7.12
CA THR A 156 6.01 -45.34 -6.16
C THR A 156 5.00 -46.35 -5.63
N LYS A 157 3.75 -45.92 -5.36
CA LYS A 157 2.69 -46.83 -4.90
C LYS A 157 2.26 -47.82 -5.99
N ARG A 158 2.24 -47.40 -7.26
CA ARG A 158 1.93 -48.30 -8.41
C ARG A 158 3.03 -49.36 -8.63
N ARG A 159 4.29 -49.03 -8.37
CA ARG A 159 5.43 -49.97 -8.48
C ARG A 159 5.40 -51.06 -7.39
N LYS A 160 4.94 -50.71 -6.19
CA LYS A 160 4.84 -51.65 -5.04
C LYS A 160 3.70 -52.66 -5.18
N ASN A 161 2.60 -52.31 -5.87
CA ASN A 161 1.51 -53.24 -6.14
C ASN A 161 1.89 -54.29 -7.19
N ASN A 162 2.63 -53.90 -8.25
CA ASN A 162 3.02 -54.86 -9.29
C ASN A 162 4.06 -55.88 -8.80
N SER A 163 4.95 -55.53 -7.87
CA SER A 163 5.89 -56.51 -7.30
C SER A 163 5.21 -57.56 -6.42
N SER A 164 4.10 -57.21 -5.75
CA SER A 164 3.34 -58.16 -4.93
C SER A 164 2.55 -59.19 -5.74
N HIS A 165 2.13 -58.84 -6.97
CA HIS A 165 1.40 -59.76 -7.83
C HIS A 165 2.31 -60.83 -8.47
N PHE A 166 3.59 -60.53 -8.69
CA PHE A 166 4.54 -61.50 -9.27
C PHE A 166 4.97 -62.59 -8.28
N HIS A 167 4.96 -62.33 -6.97
CA HIS A 167 5.27 -63.36 -5.97
C HIS A 167 4.13 -64.35 -5.72
N ALA A 168 2.87 -63.96 -5.97
CA ALA A 168 1.71 -64.82 -5.73
C ALA A 168 1.53 -65.92 -6.80
N ILE A 169 2.09 -65.75 -7.99
CA ILE A 169 1.89 -66.71 -9.11
C ILE A 169 2.87 -67.89 -9.02
N ARG A 170 3.99 -67.77 -8.28
CA ARG A 170 5.03 -68.82 -8.26
C ARG A 170 4.72 -70.02 -7.37
N HIS A 171 3.74 -69.93 -6.47
CA HIS A 171 3.43 -71.01 -5.51
C HIS A 171 2.31 -71.95 -5.95
N ARG A 172 1.68 -71.75 -7.11
CA ARG A 172 0.51 -72.55 -7.54
C ARG A 172 0.80 -73.66 -8.56
N ARG A 173 2.07 -73.99 -8.81
CA ARG A 173 2.49 -75.05 -9.75
C ARG A 173 3.19 -76.26 -9.12
N SER A 174 3.19 -76.38 -7.79
CA SER A 174 3.73 -77.55 -7.09
C SER A 174 2.66 -78.22 -6.22
N ARG A 175 1.64 -78.79 -6.87
CA ARG A 175 0.86 -79.91 -6.35
C ARG A 175 0.43 -80.77 -7.51
#